data_AF-K2G655-F1
#
_entry.id   AF-K2G655-F1
#
_cell.length_a   1.000
_cell.length_b   1.000
_cell.length_c   1.000
_cell.angle_alpha   90.00
_cell.angle_beta   90.00
_cell.angle_gamma   90.00
#
_symmetry.space_group_name_H-M   'P 1'
#
loop_
_entity.id
_entity.type
_entity.pdbx_description
1 polymer ?
#
loop_
_entity_poly.entity_id
_entity_poly.type
_entity_poly.pdbx_seq_one_letter_code
_entity_poly.pdbx_strand_id
1 'polypeptide(L)'
;MEIERSSNILKLIIKTSRPGVLIGRGGTGIGDMSAAIKKQFFAGKKIDLKIEAQEVRQFEENASLVAQNVAEQLEKRVPFRRILKSMLDQVEKNKNIKGVKIEVSGRLGGAEMSRREWLSRGTVPLHTLRADIDFAKATAFTTYGAIGVKTWLYKGEVFNKED
;
A
#
# COMPACT_ATOMS: atom_id res chain seq x y z
N MET A 1 1.17 -2.75 -8.01
CA MET A 1 1.82 -2.66 -9.33
C MET A 1 1.44 -3.91 -10.08
N GLU A 2 1.04 -3.76 -11.33
CA GLU A 2 0.59 -4.86 -12.18
C GLU A 2 1.43 -4.85 -13.46
N ILE A 3 1.87 -6.02 -13.89
CA ILE A 3 2.82 -6.19 -14.98
C ILE A 3 2.15 -7.10 -16.00
N GLU A 4 1.78 -6.52 -17.14
CA GLU A 4 1.28 -7.26 -18.29
C GLU A 4 2.42 -7.40 -19.30
N ARG A 5 2.66 -8.63 -19.75
CA ARG A 5 3.74 -8.93 -20.69
C ARG A 5 3.17 -9.60 -21.94
N SER A 6 3.38 -8.94 -23.07
CA SER A 6 3.19 -9.48 -24.41
C SER A 6 4.55 -9.67 -25.09
N SER A 7 4.61 -10.37 -26.23
CA SER A 7 5.87 -10.84 -26.85
C SER A 7 7.00 -9.80 -26.85
N ASN A 8 6.74 -8.57 -27.30
CA ASN A 8 7.72 -7.47 -27.33
C ASN A 8 7.27 -6.20 -26.56
N ILE A 9 6.10 -6.24 -25.90
CA ILE A 9 5.53 -5.08 -25.20
C ILE A 9 5.41 -5.43 -23.72
N LEU A 10 6.00 -4.60 -22.86
CA LEU A 10 5.83 -4.68 -21.42
C LEU A 10 4.98 -3.49 -20.97
N LYS A 11 3.81 -3.78 -20.41
CA LYS A 11 2.90 -2.77 -19.88
C LYS A 11 2.94 -2.81 -18.35
N LEU A 12 3.35 -1.70 -17.75
CA LEU A 12 3.48 -1.51 -16.31
C LEU A 12 2.34 -0.61 -15.84
N ILE A 13 1.39 -1.17 -15.09
CA ILE A 13 0.28 -0.42 -14.50
C ILE A 13 0.62 -0.13 -13.04
N ILE A 14 0.85 1.16 -12.76
CA ILE A 14 1.20 1.65 -11.43
C ILE A 14 -0.05 2.27 -10.80
N LYS A 15 -0.61 1.56 -9.83
CA LYS A 15 -1.73 2.05 -9.00
C LYS A 15 -1.15 2.99 -7.93
N THR A 16 -1.52 4.26 -7.96
CA THR A 16 -1.01 5.29 -7.03
C THR A 16 -2.13 6.26 -6.62
N SER A 17 -2.05 6.79 -5.40
CA SER A 17 -2.96 7.87 -4.93
C SER A 17 -2.58 9.25 -5.46
N ARG A 18 -1.36 9.41 -6.01
CA ARG A 18 -0.87 10.69 -6.53
C ARG A 18 -0.19 10.51 -7.89
N PRO A 19 -0.97 10.38 -8.97
CA PRO A 19 -0.40 10.20 -10.31
C PRO A 19 0.44 11.40 -10.76
N GLY A 20 0.08 12.62 -10.34
CA GLY A 20 0.80 13.84 -10.72
C GLY A 20 2.27 13.86 -10.29
N VAL A 21 2.61 13.25 -9.14
CA VAL A 21 4.00 13.13 -8.68
C VAL A 21 4.80 12.18 -9.57
N LEU A 22 4.14 11.13 -10.08
CA LEU A 22 4.77 10.11 -10.93
C LEU A 22 4.96 10.58 -12.38
N ILE A 23 4.02 11.38 -12.90
CA ILE A 23 4.09 11.97 -14.24
C ILE A 23 5.14 13.10 -14.30
N GLY A 24 5.25 13.89 -13.22
CA GLY A 24 6.15 15.04 -13.16
C GLY A 24 5.67 16.22 -14.02
N ARG A 25 6.48 17.28 -14.09
CA ARG A 25 6.16 18.48 -14.89
C ARG A 25 6.39 18.18 -16.37
N GLY A 26 5.32 18.20 -17.17
CA GLY A 26 5.40 17.98 -18.62
C GLY A 26 5.64 16.54 -19.06
N GLY A 27 5.40 15.54 -18.19
CA GLY A 27 5.53 14.12 -18.52
C GLY A 27 6.95 13.55 -18.46
N THR A 28 7.92 14.34 -17.98
CA THR A 28 9.33 13.93 -17.86
C THR A 28 9.53 12.71 -16.95
N GLY A 29 8.75 12.60 -15.87
CA GLY A 29 8.90 11.52 -14.88
C GLY A 29 8.67 10.12 -15.46
N ILE A 30 7.70 9.97 -16.37
CA ILE A 30 7.45 8.69 -17.06
C ILE A 30 8.59 8.37 -18.02
N GLY A 31 9.12 9.38 -18.72
CA GLY A 31 10.26 9.22 -19.63
C GLY A 31 11.50 8.75 -18.90
N ASP A 32 11.84 9.42 -17.80
CA ASP A 32 13.00 9.11 -16.96
C ASP A 32 12.88 7.71 -16.33
N MET A 33 11.70 7.34 -15.83
CA MET A 33 11.44 5.99 -15.33
C MET A 33 11.58 4.93 -16.41
N SER A 34 11.03 5.16 -17.60
CA SER A 34 11.13 4.22 -18.72
C SER A 34 12.60 4.02 -19.13
N ALA A 35 13.38 5.10 -19.19
CA ALA A 35 14.80 5.04 -19.47
C ALA A 35 15.59 4.28 -18.39
N ALA A 36 15.32 4.55 -17.11
CA ALA A 36 15.96 3.85 -15.99
C ALA A 36 15.66 2.35 -16.00
N ILE A 37 14.39 1.97 -16.21
CA ILE A 37 13.97 0.55 -16.27
C ILE A 37 14.59 -0.15 -17.47
N LYS A 38 14.58 0.49 -18.66
CA LYS A 38 15.25 -0.05 -19.85
C LYS A 38 16.74 -0.29 -19.62
N LYS A 39 17.43 0.67 -19.01
CA LYS A 39 18.87 0.59 -18.72
C LYS A 39 19.19 -0.54 -17.73
N GLN A 40 18.37 -0.72 -16.69
CA GLN A 40 18.67 -1.66 -15.61
C GLN A 40 18.27 -3.11 -15.94
N PHE A 41 17.14 -3.33 -16.62
CA PHE A 41 16.58 -4.67 -16.81
C PHE A 41 16.61 -5.18 -18.25
N PHE A 42 16.70 -4.29 -19.24
CA PHE A 42 16.56 -4.63 -20.66
C PHE A 42 17.69 -4.07 -21.52
N ALA A 43 18.89 -3.90 -20.94
CA ALA A 43 20.08 -3.49 -21.68
C ALA A 43 20.27 -4.38 -22.92
N GLY A 44 20.21 -3.78 -24.12
CA GLY A 44 20.37 -4.47 -25.40
C GLY A 44 19.13 -5.20 -25.95
N LYS A 45 17.97 -5.19 -25.28
CA LYS A 45 16.72 -5.79 -25.80
C LYS A 45 15.76 -4.72 -26.31
N LYS A 46 15.25 -4.89 -27.53
CA LYS A 46 14.17 -4.05 -28.10
C LYS A 46 12.83 -4.44 -27.49
N ILE A 47 12.55 -3.95 -26.27
CA ILE A 47 11.25 -4.11 -25.61
C ILE A 47 10.60 -2.74 -25.47
N ASP A 48 9.35 -2.63 -25.92
CA ASP A 48 8.55 -1.42 -25.76
C ASP A 48 7.91 -1.41 -24.38
N LEU A 49 8.41 -0.52 -23.53
CA LEU A 49 7.92 -0.28 -22.17
C LEU A 49 6.85 0.81 -22.19
N LYS A 50 5.62 0.44 -21.84
CA LYS A 50 4.50 1.37 -21.62
C LYS A 50 4.21 1.45 -20.13
N ILE A 51 4.29 2.63 -19.55
CA ILE A 51 3.99 2.87 -18.13
C ILE A 51 2.68 3.63 -18.07
N GLU A 52 1.68 3.04 -17.41
CA GLU A 52 0.38 3.66 -17.16
C GLU A 52 0.21 3.91 -15.66
N ALA A 53 -0.10 5.16 -15.30
CA ALA A 53 -0.43 5.53 -13.93
C ALA A 53 -1.95 5.42 -13.75
N GLN A 54 -2.40 4.46 -12.95
CA GLN A 54 -3.80 4.32 -12.56
C GLN A 54 -4.02 4.99 -11.21
N GLU A 55 -4.98 5.92 -11.17
CA GLU A 55 -5.30 6.63 -9.94
C GLU A 55 -6.17 5.78 -9.01
N VAL A 56 -5.77 5.72 -7.74
CA VAL A 56 -6.58 5.17 -6.65
C VAL A 56 -7.37 6.33 -6.04
N ARG A 57 -8.69 6.35 -6.27
CA ARG A 57 -9.58 7.46 -5.85
C ARG A 57 -9.60 7.69 -4.34
N GLN A 58 -9.58 6.61 -3.56
CA GLN A 58 -9.61 6.65 -2.10
C GLN A 58 -8.48 5.79 -1.57
N PHE A 59 -7.52 6.41 -0.89
CA PHE A 59 -6.34 5.69 -0.40
C PHE A 59 -6.72 4.74 0.75
N GLU A 60 -7.83 5.01 1.44
CA GLU A 60 -8.35 4.21 2.55
C GLU A 60 -8.80 2.81 2.09
N GLU A 61 -9.13 2.63 0.81
CA GLU A 61 -9.55 1.34 0.25
C GLU A 61 -8.39 0.38 -0.05
N ASN A 62 -7.14 0.86 0.00
CA ASN A 62 -5.99 0.07 -0.37
C ASN A 62 -5.09 -0.16 0.85
N ALA A 63 -4.93 -1.42 1.23
CA ALA A 63 -4.18 -1.78 2.45
C ALA A 63 -2.71 -1.32 2.35
N SER A 64 -2.12 -1.35 1.15
CA SER A 64 -0.74 -0.93 0.91
C SER A 64 -0.55 0.57 1.15
N LEU A 65 -1.49 1.39 0.70
CA LEU A 65 -1.42 2.85 0.89
C LEU A 65 -1.64 3.22 2.35
N VAL A 66 -2.57 2.55 3.03
CA VAL A 66 -2.79 2.73 4.48
C VAL A 66 -1.55 2.32 5.27
N ALA A 67 -0.95 1.17 4.97
CA ALA A 67 0.26 0.70 5.65
C ALA A 67 1.45 1.66 5.44
N GLN A 68 1.63 2.18 4.22
CA GLN A 68 2.67 3.17 3.92
C GLN A 68 2.44 4.49 4.66
N ASN A 69 1.20 4.98 4.73
CA ASN A 69 0.89 6.21 5.46
C ASN A 69 1.18 6.07 6.97
N VAL A 70 0.79 4.94 7.57
CA VAL A 70 1.15 4.63 8.97
C VAL A 70 2.67 4.60 9.15
N ALA A 71 3.40 3.97 8.23
CA ALA A 71 4.86 3.91 8.28
C ALA A 71 5.50 5.30 8.20
N GLU A 72 5.10 6.13 7.24
CA GLU A 72 5.58 7.51 7.11
C GLU A 72 5.31 8.35 8.36
N GLN A 73 4.15 8.17 9.00
CA GLN A 73 3.83 8.89 10.25
C GLN A 73 4.68 8.42 11.43
N LEU A 74 5.02 7.13 11.50
CA LEU A 74 5.93 6.58 12.50
C LEU A 74 7.35 7.12 12.31
N GLU A 75 7.81 7.27 11.06
CA GLU A 75 9.11 7.88 10.73
C GLU A 75 9.16 9.36 11.14
N LYS A 76 8.05 10.08 11.00
CA LYS A 76 7.86 11.46 11.49
C LYS A 76 7.75 11.56 13.03
N ARG A 77 7.96 10.46 13.76
CA ARG A 77 7.94 10.40 15.23
C ARG A 77 6.60 10.77 15.87
N VAL A 78 5.48 10.60 15.14
CA VAL A 78 4.15 10.78 15.71
C VAL A 78 3.84 9.60 16.66
N PRO A 79 3.19 9.81 17.81
CA PRO A 79 2.85 8.71 18.72
C PRO A 79 2.00 7.63 18.06
N PHE A 80 2.46 6.37 18.12
CA PHE A 80 1.84 5.24 17.40
C PHE A 80 0.35 5.03 17.73
N ARG A 81 -0.08 5.26 18.99
CA ARG A 81 -1.51 5.16 19.38
C ARG A 81 -2.38 6.19 18.66
N ARG A 82 -1.86 7.41 18.45
CA ARG A 82 -2.57 8.47 17.75
C ARG A 82 -2.71 8.13 16.27
N ILE A 83 -1.63 7.63 15.66
CA ILE A 83 -1.63 7.18 14.26
C ILE A 83 -2.68 6.09 14.07
N LEU A 84 -2.66 5.06 14.92
CA LEU A 84 -3.60 3.94 14.80
C LEU A 84 -5.06 4.38 14.94
N LYS A 85 -5.39 5.19 15.95
CA LYS A 85 -6.76 5.72 16.11
C LYS A 85 -7.17 6.57 14.91
N SER A 86 -6.33 7.50 14.49
CA SER A 86 -6.62 8.38 13.36
C SER A 86 -6.83 7.61 12.06
N MET A 87 -6.05 6.56 11.82
CA MET A 87 -6.18 5.74 10.62
C MET A 87 -7.43 4.87 10.66
N LEU A 88 -7.76 4.29 11.81
CA LEU A 88 -9.01 3.56 11.98
C LEU A 88 -10.22 4.46 11.73
N ASP A 89 -10.24 5.68 12.30
CA ASP A 89 -11.34 6.62 12.12
C ASP A 89 -11.45 7.12 10.66
N GLN A 90 -10.33 7.21 9.93
CA GLN A 90 -10.33 7.55 8.50
C GLN A 90 -10.89 6.40 7.64
N VAL A 91 -10.45 5.18 7.92
CA VAL A 91 -10.90 3.98 7.19
C VAL A 91 -12.38 3.69 7.47
N GLU A 92 -12.85 3.88 8.71
CA GLU A 92 -14.25 3.67 9.11
C GLU A 92 -15.24 4.64 8.45
N LYS A 93 -14.78 5.84 8.07
CA LYS A 93 -15.62 6.79 7.30
C LYS A 93 -15.98 6.26 5.91
N ASN A 94 -15.20 5.32 5.39
CA ASN A 94 -15.47 4.72 4.10
C ASN A 94 -16.50 3.60 4.22
N LYS A 95 -17.68 3.80 3.62
CA LYS A 95 -18.79 2.84 3.64
C LYS A 95 -18.45 1.50 2.96
N ASN A 96 -17.44 1.47 2.10
CA ASN A 96 -17.04 0.27 1.38
C ASN A 96 -16.24 -0.71 2.25
N ILE A 97 -15.81 -0.30 3.44
CA ILE A 97 -14.95 -1.09 4.32
C ILE A 97 -15.78 -1.54 5.52
N LYS A 98 -15.94 -2.84 5.67
CA LYS A 98 -16.72 -3.47 6.76
C LYS A 98 -15.87 -3.75 8.01
N GLY A 99 -14.55 -3.73 7.87
CA GLY A 99 -13.65 -3.80 9.01
C GLY A 99 -12.21 -3.55 8.64
N VAL A 100 -11.45 -3.17 9.65
CA VAL A 100 -10.03 -2.85 9.52
C VAL A 100 -9.30 -3.33 10.77
N LYS A 101 -8.11 -3.89 10.55
CA LYS A 101 -7.16 -4.21 11.62
C LYS A 101 -5.81 -3.63 11.23
N ILE A 102 -5.18 -2.90 12.13
CA ILE A 102 -3.82 -2.39 11.95
C ILE A 102 -2.99 -2.87 13.13
N GLU A 103 -1.90 -3.56 12.83
CA GLU A 103 -0.93 -4.07 13.80
C GLU A 103 0.42 -3.40 13.57
N VAL A 104 1.05 -2.98 14.66
CA VAL A 104 2.39 -2.40 14.65
C VAL A 104 3.26 -3.21 15.61
N SER A 105 4.42 -3.62 15.14
CA SER A 105 5.36 -4.45 15.90
C SER A 105 6.78 -3.91 15.80
N GLY A 106 7.46 -3.77 16.94
CA GLY A 106 8.85 -3.32 16.99
C GLY A 106 9.14 -2.51 18.25
N ARG A 107 10.17 -1.66 18.19
CA ARG A 107 10.57 -0.76 19.29
C ARG A 107 9.67 0.47 19.36
N LEU A 108 8.42 0.25 19.77
CA LEU A 108 7.37 1.28 19.77
C LEU A 108 7.73 2.43 20.71
N GLY A 109 7.87 3.63 20.15
CA GLY A 109 8.22 4.85 20.90
C GLY A 109 9.68 4.91 21.35
N GLY A 110 10.57 4.10 20.78
CA GLY A 110 11.99 4.07 21.17
C GLY A 110 12.28 3.21 22.40
N ALA A 111 11.29 2.44 22.87
CA ALA A 111 11.50 1.46 23.94
C ALA A 111 12.57 0.43 23.55
N GLU A 112 13.32 -0.05 24.55
CA GLU A 112 14.36 -1.06 24.36
C GLU A 112 13.77 -2.41 23.94
N MET A 113 12.68 -2.82 24.60
CA MET A 113 11.98 -4.07 24.32
C MET A 113 10.96 -3.89 23.18
N SER A 114 10.92 -4.85 22.26
CA SER A 114 9.93 -4.84 21.19
C SER A 114 8.54 -5.17 21.74
N ARG A 115 7.52 -4.47 21.23
CA ARG A 115 6.11 -4.70 21.56
C ARG A 115 5.30 -4.82 20.30
N ARG A 116 4.17 -5.52 20.40
CA ARG A 116 3.16 -5.63 19.36
C ARG A 116 1.87 -5.04 19.89
N GLU A 117 1.36 -4.03 19.22
CA GLU A 117 0.08 -3.40 19.53
C GLU A 117 -0.77 -3.41 18.26
N TRP A 118 -2.03 -3.77 18.40
CA TRP A 118 -2.97 -3.79 17.30
C TRP A 118 -4.27 -3.15 17.75
N LEU A 119 -4.94 -2.48 16.82
CA LEU A 119 -6.29 -1.97 17.00
C LEU A 119 -7.13 -2.43 15.81
N SER A 120 -8.39 -2.73 16.07
CA SER A 120 -9.35 -3.12 15.04
C SER A 120 -10.68 -2.42 15.21
N ARG A 121 -11.37 -2.18 14.09
CA ARG A 121 -12.75 -1.69 14.02
C ARG A 121 -13.54 -2.57 13.05
N GLY A 122 -14.82 -2.77 13.34
CA GLY A 122 -15.68 -3.64 12.54
C GLY A 122 -15.28 -5.12 12.64
N THR A 123 -15.57 -5.88 11.57
CA THR A 123 -15.33 -7.33 11.52
C THR A 123 -14.23 -7.66 10.53
N VAL A 124 -13.31 -8.57 10.88
CA VAL A 124 -12.23 -9.03 9.98
C VAL A 124 -12.16 -10.55 10.05
N PRO A 125 -12.97 -11.27 9.23
CA PRO A 125 -13.06 -12.72 9.29
C PRO A 125 -11.91 -13.40 8.55
N LEU A 126 -10.76 -13.57 9.21
CA LEU A 126 -9.53 -14.13 8.60
C LEU A 126 -9.64 -15.60 8.17
N HIS A 127 -10.57 -16.36 8.74
CA HIS A 127 -10.77 -17.77 8.39
C HIS A 127 -11.73 -17.97 7.21
N THR A 128 -12.45 -16.92 6.80
CA THR A 128 -13.49 -17.01 5.77
C THR A 128 -12.87 -16.73 4.41
N LEU A 129 -12.70 -17.75 3.56
CA LEU A 129 -12.07 -17.59 2.24
C LEU A 129 -12.88 -16.71 1.27
N ARG A 130 -14.20 -16.63 1.43
CA ARG A 130 -15.07 -15.75 0.63
C ARG A 130 -14.97 -14.26 1.01
N ALA A 131 -14.28 -13.95 2.11
CA ALA A 131 -14.11 -12.57 2.54
C ALA A 131 -13.03 -11.89 1.68
N ASP A 132 -13.39 -10.77 1.05
CA ASP A 132 -12.43 -9.90 0.37
C ASP A 132 -11.61 -9.15 1.42
N ILE A 133 -10.42 -9.67 1.69
CA ILE A 133 -9.47 -9.12 2.66
C ILE A 133 -8.23 -8.67 1.92
N ASP A 134 -8.06 -7.35 1.83
CA ASP A 134 -6.84 -6.74 1.33
C ASP A 134 -5.81 -6.67 2.47
N PHE A 135 -4.64 -7.26 2.25
CA PHE A 135 -3.57 -7.33 3.23
C PHE A 135 -2.30 -6.69 2.67
N ALA A 136 -1.67 -5.84 3.48
CA ALA A 136 -0.37 -5.29 3.16
C ALA A 136 0.53 -5.19 4.39
N LYS A 137 1.84 -5.20 4.11
CA LYS A 137 2.90 -4.95 5.07
C LYS A 137 3.72 -3.74 4.64
N ALA A 138 4.10 -2.91 5.60
CA ALA A 138 5.05 -1.83 5.41
C ALA A 138 6.05 -1.84 6.57
N THR A 139 7.23 -1.28 6.34
CA THR A 139 8.28 -1.16 7.34
C THR A 139 8.62 0.31 7.48
N ALA A 140 8.54 0.83 8.70
CA ALA A 140 8.98 2.18 9.04
C ALA A 140 10.42 2.13 9.54
N PHE A 141 11.29 2.95 8.96
CA PHE A 141 12.69 3.05 9.34
C PHE A 141 12.88 4.21 10.31
N THR A 142 12.92 3.88 11.60
CA THR A 142 13.13 4.86 12.67
C THR A 142 14.58 4.85 13.13
N THR A 143 14.99 5.89 13.86
CA THR A 143 16.34 5.97 14.46
C THR A 143 16.66 4.81 15.41
N TYR A 144 15.64 4.20 16.01
CA TYR A 144 15.80 3.11 16.98
C TYR A 144 15.75 1.71 16.34
N GLY A 145 15.54 1.64 15.02
CA GLY A 145 15.42 0.41 14.24
C GLY A 145 14.16 0.39 13.37
N ALA A 146 13.82 -0.81 12.91
CA ALA A 146 12.67 -1.03 12.05
C ALA A 146 11.40 -1.32 12.86
N ILE A 147 10.28 -0.70 12.46
CA ILE A 147 8.95 -1.01 12.98
C ILE A 147 8.11 -1.59 11.84
N GLY A 148 7.59 -2.80 12.03
CA GLY A 148 6.71 -3.45 11.08
C GLY A 148 5.26 -2.99 11.27
N VAL A 149 4.59 -2.68 10.17
CA VAL A 149 3.16 -2.34 10.11
C VAL A 149 2.47 -3.38 9.24
N LYS A 150 1.37 -3.95 9.75
CA LYS A 150 0.50 -4.86 9.02
C LYS A 150 -0.92 -4.30 9.02
N THR A 151 -1.53 -4.27 7.85
CA THR A 151 -2.89 -3.74 7.66
C THR A 151 -3.74 -4.79 6.99
N TRP A 152 -4.93 -5.04 7.55
CA TRP A 152 -5.99 -5.83 6.95
C TRP A 152 -7.20 -4.93 6.74
N LEU A 153 -7.74 -4.91 5.53
CA LEU A 153 -8.98 -4.22 5.17
C LEU A 153 -9.98 -5.25 4.65
N TYR A 154 -11.14 -5.31 5.28
CA TYR A 154 -12.25 -6.17 4.87
C TYR A 154 -13.27 -5.35 4.08
N LYS A 155 -13.45 -5.70 2.79
CA LYS A 155 -14.34 -4.97 1.86
C LYS A 155 -15.71 -5.62 1.72
N GLY A 156 -15.90 -6.80 2.28
CA GLY A 156 -17.15 -7.58 2.17
C GLY A 156 -16.90 -8.98 1.64
N GLU A 157 -17.98 -9.68 1.34
CA GLU A 157 -17.90 -11.04 0.78
C GLU A 157 -18.01 -10.94 -0.74
N VAL A 158 -17.13 -11.65 -1.45
CA VAL A 158 -17.27 -11.82 -2.89
C VAL A 158 -18.09 -13.07 -3.12
N PHE A 159 -19.29 -12.88 -3.63
CA PHE A 159 -20.03 -13.97 -4.26
C PHE A 159 -19.55 -13.98 -5.71
N ASN A 160 -18.84 -15.04 -6.12
CA ASN A 160 -18.58 -15.24 -7.54
C ASN A 160 -19.94 -15.14 -8.25
N LYS A 161 -20.07 -14.18 -9.18
CA LYS A 161 -21.11 -14.27 -10.18
C LYS A 161 -20.83 -15.56 -10.94
N GLU A 162 -21.81 -16.46 -10.92
CA GLU A 162 -21.85 -17.64 -11.77
C GLU A 162 -21.55 -17.24 -13.22
N ASP A 163 -20.80 -18.09 -13.91
CA ASP A 163 -20.40 -17.98 -15.31
C ASP A 163 -21.58 -17.70 -16.26
#